data_AF-A0AAN7PZ83-F1
#
_entry.id   AF-A0AAN7PZ83-F1
#
_cell.length_a   1.000
_cell.length_b   1.000
_cell.length_c   1.000
_cell.angle_alpha   90.00
_cell.angle_beta   90.00
_cell.angle_gamma   90.00
#
_symmetry.space_group_name_H-M   'P 1'
#
loop_
_entity.id
_entity.type
_entity.pdbx_description
1 polymer ?
#
loop_
_entity_poly.entity_id
_entity_poly.type
_entity_poly.pdbx_seq_one_letter_code
_entity_poly.pdbx_strand_id
1 'polypeptide(L)'
;MANISIINVYAPTEVATNEKKDIFYETIESTCQKISKHDTVILLRDLNAMIGKEEHIQNVAGKETLHGKTNDNGTRLCNLTKQIKQRNNRYDDERDEIIKEKREARLKWIGTNKDNYEKYRQIRKDRIKLIKKQEAEMAKR
;
A
#
# COMPACT_ATOMS: atom_id res chain seq x y z
N MET A 1 10.50 -18.96 -1.10
CA MET A 1 9.05 -18.75 -0.90
C MET A 1 8.87 -17.48 -0.08
N ALA A 2 7.87 -16.65 -0.37
CA ALA A 2 7.55 -15.50 0.49
C ALA A 2 6.70 -16.01 1.66
N ASN A 3 7.14 -15.79 2.89
CA ASN A 3 6.31 -16.09 4.05
C ASN A 3 5.21 -15.03 4.17
N ILE A 4 4.14 -15.38 4.88
CA ILE A 4 3.04 -14.47 5.16
C ILE A 4 3.03 -14.24 6.66
N SER A 5 3.05 -12.96 7.07
CA SER A 5 2.87 -12.55 8.46
C SER A 5 1.51 -11.89 8.60
N ILE A 6 0.70 -12.41 9.52
CA ILE A 6 -0.67 -11.97 9.73
C ILE A 6 -0.72 -11.23 11.07
N ILE A 7 -1.14 -9.96 11.05
CA ILE A 7 -1.33 -9.13 12.25
C ILE A 7 -2.82 -8.86 12.40
N ASN A 8 -3.37 -9.32 13.52
CA ASN A 8 -4.78 -9.25 13.82
C ASN A 8 -5.04 -8.15 14.85
N VAL A 9 -5.83 -7.12 14.51
CA VAL A 9 -5.95 -5.93 15.38
C VAL A 9 -7.40 -5.57 15.72
N TYR A 10 -7.56 -4.75 16.75
CA TYR A 10 -8.79 -4.05 17.06
C TYR A 10 -8.44 -2.67 17.59
N ALA A 11 -8.62 -1.64 16.76
CA ALA A 11 -8.21 -0.29 17.11
C ALA A 11 -9.11 0.34 18.17
N PRO A 12 -8.59 1.29 18.96
CA PRO A 12 -9.42 2.14 19.78
C PRO A 12 -10.49 2.86 18.94
N THR A 13 -11.68 3.05 19.50
CA THR A 13 -12.75 3.84 18.87
C THR A 13 -12.32 5.29 18.67
N GLU A 14 -12.98 6.00 17.77
CA GLU A 14 -12.63 7.40 17.46
C GLU A 14 -12.71 8.35 18.68
N VAL A 15 -13.54 8.04 19.68
CA VAL A 15 -13.67 8.80 20.93
C VAL A 15 -12.59 8.51 21.98
N ALA A 16 -11.70 7.54 21.73
CA ALA A 16 -10.59 7.25 22.63
C ALA A 16 -9.60 8.42 22.67
N THR A 17 -8.83 8.52 23.76
CA THR A 17 -7.81 9.57 23.89
C THR A 17 -6.73 9.42 22.83
N ASN A 18 -6.11 10.54 22.45
CA ASN A 18 -5.04 10.54 21.45
C ASN A 18 -3.89 9.64 21.89
N GLU A 19 -3.51 9.63 23.17
CA GLU A 19 -2.41 8.79 23.64
C GLU A 19 -2.70 7.30 23.41
N LYS A 20 -3.95 6.85 23.62
CA LYS A 20 -4.34 5.45 23.36
C LYS A 20 -4.25 5.11 21.88
N LYS A 21 -4.63 6.03 21.00
CA LYS A 21 -4.52 5.86 19.55
C LYS A 21 -3.06 5.86 19.11
N ASP A 22 -2.26 6.82 19.59
CA ASP A 22 -0.81 6.92 19.31
C ASP A 22 -0.12 5.60 19.65
N ILE A 23 -0.26 5.15 20.90
CA ILE A 23 0.33 3.88 21.39
C ILE A 23 -0.10 2.71 20.50
N PHE A 24 -1.37 2.64 20.10
CA PHE A 24 -1.88 1.56 19.26
C PHE A 24 -1.22 1.54 17.88
N TYR A 25 -1.18 2.67 17.16
CA TYR A 25 -0.60 2.74 15.82
C TYR A 25 0.92 2.58 15.83
N GLU A 26 1.63 3.14 16.83
CA GLU A 26 3.06 2.94 17.04
C GLU A 26 3.40 1.46 17.34
N THR A 27 2.55 0.78 18.10
CA THR A 27 2.72 -0.65 18.38
C THR A 27 2.63 -1.48 17.09
N ILE A 28 1.68 -1.17 16.20
CA ILE A 28 1.57 -1.84 14.90
C ILE A 28 2.79 -1.54 14.03
N GLU A 29 3.22 -0.29 13.98
CA GLU A 29 4.40 0.12 13.21
C GLU A 29 5.64 -0.65 13.66
N SER A 30 5.94 -0.65 14.95
CA SER A 30 7.10 -1.35 15.52
C SER A 30 7.00 -2.87 15.34
N THR A 31 5.80 -3.44 15.39
CA THR A 31 5.55 -4.86 15.11
C THR A 31 5.85 -5.17 13.65
N CYS A 32 5.36 -4.35 12.73
CA CYS A 32 5.69 -4.45 11.32
C CYS A 32 7.22 -4.36 11.14
N GLN A 33 7.90 -3.42 11.79
CA GLN A 33 9.35 -3.23 11.72
C GLN A 33 10.20 -4.44 12.15
N LYS A 34 9.63 -5.40 12.88
CA LYS A 34 10.31 -6.64 13.30
C LYS A 34 10.14 -7.80 12.30
N ILE A 35 9.12 -7.76 11.45
CA ILE A 35 8.82 -8.82 10.46
C ILE A 35 9.84 -8.79 9.32
N SER A 36 10.30 -9.92 8.78
CA SER A 36 11.21 -9.93 7.63
C SER A 36 10.70 -9.06 6.46
N LYS A 37 11.59 -8.27 5.83
CA LYS A 37 11.24 -7.45 4.65
C LYS A 37 10.79 -8.29 3.45
N HIS A 38 11.14 -9.58 3.45
CA HIS A 38 10.76 -10.50 2.38
C HIS A 38 9.33 -11.01 2.52
N ASP A 39 8.77 -10.96 3.74
CA ASP A 39 7.44 -11.47 4.06
C ASP A 39 6.35 -10.54 3.53
N THR A 40 5.19 -11.11 3.23
CA THR A 40 3.97 -10.35 2.95
C THR A 40 3.26 -10.11 4.27
N VAL A 41 3.10 -8.84 4.65
CA VAL A 41 2.36 -8.45 5.86
C VAL A 41 0.89 -8.23 5.51
N ILE A 42 0.00 -8.92 6.22
CA ILE A 42 -1.44 -8.71 6.16
C ILE A 42 -1.89 -8.17 7.52
N LEU A 43 -2.25 -6.90 7.57
CA LEU A 43 -2.93 -6.28 8.70
C LEU A 43 -4.44 -6.38 8.46
N LEU A 44 -5.19 -6.97 9.39
CA LEU A 44 -6.63 -7.20 9.22
C LEU A 44 -7.44 -6.95 10.50
N ARG A 45 -8.76 -7.10 10.36
CA ARG A 45 -9.84 -6.76 11.31
C ARG A 45 -10.14 -5.26 11.36
N ASP A 46 -10.55 -4.77 12.52
CA ASP A 46 -11.23 -3.50 12.67
C ASP A 46 -10.23 -2.44 13.13
N LEU A 47 -10.05 -1.44 12.28
CA LEU A 47 -9.15 -0.32 12.52
C LEU A 47 -9.91 0.93 13.00
N ASN A 48 -11.24 0.86 13.18
CA ASN A 48 -12.11 1.97 13.56
C ASN A 48 -11.83 3.26 12.76
N ALA A 49 -11.47 3.09 11.49
CA ALA A 49 -10.97 4.15 10.62
C ALA A 49 -11.99 4.46 9.52
N MET A 50 -12.36 5.74 9.40
CA MET A 50 -13.08 6.25 8.25
C MET A 50 -12.08 6.88 7.29
N ILE A 51 -12.02 6.36 6.07
CA ILE A 51 -11.17 6.91 5.01
C ILE A 51 -12.06 7.62 4.01
N GLY A 52 -11.78 8.90 3.78
CA GLY A 52 -12.52 9.77 2.87
C GLY A 52 -12.05 9.67 1.43
N LYS A 53 -12.45 10.65 0.62
CA LYS A 53 -12.15 10.74 -0.82
C LYS A 53 -11.11 11.82 -1.16
N GLU A 54 -10.45 12.37 -0.14
CA GLU A 54 -9.44 13.42 -0.32
C GLU A 54 -8.32 12.95 -1.26
N GLU A 55 -7.87 13.82 -2.16
CA GLU A 55 -6.94 13.46 -3.24
C GLU A 55 -5.65 12.82 -2.72
N HIS A 56 -5.09 13.37 -1.64
CA HIS A 56 -3.87 12.86 -1.00
C HIS A 56 -4.02 11.47 -0.34
N ILE A 57 -5.26 10.99 -0.16
CA ILE A 57 -5.61 9.68 0.43
C ILE A 57 -5.88 8.63 -0.65
N GLN A 58 -6.21 9.04 -1.88
CA GLN A 58 -6.53 8.11 -2.98
C GLN A 58 -5.39 7.15 -3.31
N ASN A 59 -4.13 7.55 -3.10
CA ASN A 59 -2.97 6.69 -3.28
C ASN A 59 -2.82 5.60 -2.19
N VAL A 60 -3.58 5.72 -1.10
CA VAL A 60 -3.66 4.73 -0.02
C VAL A 60 -4.87 3.81 -0.20
N ALA A 61 -6.08 4.37 -0.27
CA ALA A 61 -7.33 3.59 -0.24
C ALA A 61 -8.07 3.48 -1.59
N GLY A 62 -7.68 4.26 -2.60
CA GLY A 62 -8.38 4.35 -3.88
C GLY A 62 -9.52 5.38 -3.89
N LYS A 63 -10.31 5.37 -4.96
CA LYS A 63 -11.40 6.36 -5.20
C LYS A 63 -12.76 5.92 -4.67
N GLU A 64 -12.91 4.63 -4.37
CA GLU A 64 -14.20 3.99 -4.06
C GLU A 64 -14.43 3.84 -2.54
N THR A 65 -13.86 4.73 -1.73
CA THR A 65 -14.12 4.74 -0.29
C THR A 65 -15.56 5.18 -0.01
N LEU A 66 -16.16 4.64 1.06
CA LEU A 66 -17.55 4.94 1.43
C LEU A 66 -17.71 6.36 1.98
N HIS A 67 -16.75 6.82 2.78
CA HIS A 67 -16.88 8.06 3.53
C HIS A 67 -16.46 9.28 2.70
N GLY A 68 -17.05 10.44 2.99
CA GLY A 68 -16.69 11.69 2.33
C GLY A 68 -15.41 12.32 2.88
N LYS A 69 -15.12 12.11 4.17
CA LYS A 69 -13.97 12.66 4.88
C LYS A 69 -13.25 11.60 5.71
N THR A 70 -11.94 11.77 5.83
CA THR A 70 -11.07 10.94 6.66
C THR A 70 -11.15 11.40 8.12
N ASN A 71 -11.35 10.46 9.06
CA ASN A 71 -11.32 10.77 10.50
C ASN A 71 -9.90 10.64 11.08
N ASP A 72 -9.72 10.85 12.39
CA ASP A 72 -8.39 10.81 13.02
C ASP A 72 -7.76 9.41 12.90
N ASN A 73 -8.51 8.36 13.26
CA ASN A 73 -8.08 6.97 13.06
C ASN A 73 -7.73 6.67 11.59
N GLY A 74 -8.50 7.19 10.63
CA GLY A 74 -8.22 7.07 9.20
C GLY A 74 -6.93 7.76 8.77
N THR A 75 -6.65 8.94 9.32
CA THR A 75 -5.41 9.68 9.05
C THR A 75 -4.20 8.90 9.58
N ARG A 76 -4.30 8.38 10.80
CA ARG A 76 -3.27 7.55 11.43
C ARG A 76 -3.00 6.27 10.65
N LEU A 77 -4.04 5.59 10.18
CA LEU A 77 -3.93 4.41 9.32
C LEU A 77 -3.24 4.73 7.99
N CYS A 78 -3.55 5.87 7.37
CA CYS A 78 -2.90 6.29 6.14
C CYS A 78 -1.41 6.57 6.34
N ASN A 79 -1.04 7.19 7.47
CA ASN A 79 0.36 7.45 7.82
C ASN A 79 1.13 6.15 8.09
N LEU A 80 0.55 5.22 8.88
CA LEU A 80 1.11 3.89 9.10
C LEU A 80 1.37 3.16 7.77
N THR A 81 0.40 3.21 6.84
CA THR A 81 0.53 2.57 5.53
C THR A 81 1.70 3.14 4.73
N LYS A 82 1.91 4.46 4.77
CA LYS A 82 3.05 5.13 4.12
C LYS A 82 4.38 4.67 4.73
N GLN A 83 4.49 4.63 6.05
CA GLN A 83 5.69 4.16 6.75
C GLN A 83 6.04 2.71 6.40
N ILE A 84 5.05 1.80 6.41
CA ILE A 84 5.25 0.39 6.07
C ILE A 84 5.68 0.22 4.60
N LYS A 85 5.14 1.03 3.66
CA LYS A 85 5.57 1.01 2.26
C LYS A 85 7.05 1.36 2.11
N GLN A 86 7.49 2.44 2.76
CA GLN A 86 8.88 2.91 2.71
C GLN A 86 9.85 1.87 3.28
N ARG A 87 9.46 1.18 4.35
CA ARG A 87 10.28 0.17 5.03
C ARG A 87 10.88 -0.89 4.10
N ASN A 88 10.12 -1.33 3.12
CA ASN A 88 10.50 -2.48 2.31
C ASN A 88 11.44 -2.12 1.15
N ASN A 89 11.73 -0.84 0.88
CA ASN A 89 12.36 -0.35 -0.37
C ASN A 89 11.76 -1.00 -1.63
N ARG A 90 10.55 -1.57 -1.50
CA ARG A 90 9.84 -2.29 -2.54
C ARG A 90 8.92 -1.35 -3.31
N TYR A 91 8.63 -0.19 -2.74
CA TYR A 91 7.77 0.85 -3.26
C TYR A 91 8.53 2.16 -3.13
N ASP A 92 9.06 2.63 -4.24
CA ASP A 92 9.61 3.97 -4.44
C ASP A 92 8.69 4.72 -5.42
N ASP A 93 8.89 6.03 -5.59
CA ASP A 93 8.04 6.87 -6.42
C ASP A 93 7.99 6.36 -7.88
N GLU A 94 9.12 5.86 -8.40
CA GLU A 94 9.22 5.27 -9.74
C GLU A 94 8.35 4.00 -9.88
N ARG A 95 8.37 3.12 -8.88
CA ARG A 95 7.54 1.92 -8.85
C ARG A 95 6.06 2.24 -8.70
N ASP A 96 5.71 3.25 -7.91
CA ASP A 96 4.33 3.70 -7.75
C ASP A 96 3.79 4.28 -9.06
N GLU A 97 4.60 5.05 -9.80
CA GLU A 97 4.25 5.56 -11.12
C GLU A 97 4.04 4.42 -12.14
N ILE A 98 4.92 3.42 -12.15
CA ILE A 98 4.77 2.24 -13.04
C ILE A 98 3.56 1.39 -12.63
N ILE A 99 3.26 1.28 -11.33
CA ILE A 99 2.04 0.60 -10.86
C ILE A 99 0.80 1.35 -11.34
N LYS A 100 0.81 2.69 -11.30
CA LYS A 100 -0.26 3.55 -11.81
C LYS A 100 -0.43 3.37 -13.31
N GLU A 101 0.64 3.49 -14.09
CA GLU A 101 0.61 3.30 -15.55
C GLU A 101 0.08 1.90 -15.93
N LYS A 102 0.54 0.86 -15.24
CA LYS A 102 0.05 -0.51 -15.43
C LYS A 102 -1.44 -0.63 -15.09
N ARG A 103 -1.94 0.03 -14.04
CA ARG A 103 -3.36 0.04 -13.65
C ARG A 103 -4.19 0.75 -14.72
N GLU A 104 -3.75 1.91 -15.20
CA GLU A 104 -4.43 2.67 -16.27
C GLU A 104 -4.48 1.90 -17.59
N ALA A 105 -3.36 1.31 -18.00
CA ALA A 105 -3.31 0.45 -19.18
C ALA A 105 -4.21 -0.78 -19.03
N ARG A 106 -4.28 -1.38 -17.83
CA ARG A 106 -5.19 -2.48 -17.55
C ARG A 106 -6.65 -2.05 -17.66
N LEU A 107 -7.03 -0.89 -17.09
CA LEU A 107 -8.39 -0.37 -17.18
C LEU A 107 -8.79 -0.09 -18.64
N LYS A 108 -7.88 0.45 -19.45
CA LYS A 108 -8.08 0.63 -20.89
C LYS A 108 -8.23 -0.69 -21.65
N TRP A 109 -7.56 -1.76 -21.19
CA TRP A 109 -7.62 -3.07 -21.84
C TRP A 109 -8.87 -3.89 -21.46
N ILE A 110 -9.36 -3.83 -20.23
CA ILE A 110 -10.47 -4.69 -19.77
C ILE A 110 -11.68 -4.53 -20.72
N GLY A 111 -12.02 -5.62 -21.43
CA GLY A 111 -13.14 -5.66 -22.38
C GLY A 111 -12.91 -4.94 -23.71
N THR A 112 -11.67 -4.58 -24.07
CA THR A 112 -11.35 -3.83 -25.30
C THR A 112 -10.50 -4.65 -26.29
N ASN A 113 -9.89 -3.99 -27.28
CA ASN A 113 -9.23 -4.61 -28.43
C ASN A 113 -7.81 -5.17 -28.12
N LYS A 114 -7.27 -5.91 -29.10
CA LYS A 114 -5.95 -6.56 -29.02
C LYS A 114 -4.80 -5.56 -28.86
N ASP A 115 -4.87 -4.39 -29.48
CA ASP A 115 -3.81 -3.38 -29.40
C ASP A 115 -3.65 -2.84 -27.97
N ASN A 116 -4.77 -2.65 -27.26
CA ASN A 116 -4.75 -2.24 -25.86
C ASN A 116 -4.17 -3.34 -24.95
N TYR A 117 -4.42 -4.61 -25.26
CA TYR A 117 -3.76 -5.73 -24.57
C TYR A 117 -2.23 -5.70 -24.78
N GLU A 118 -1.76 -5.45 -26.00
CA GLU A 118 -0.34 -5.42 -26.32
C GLU A 118 0.39 -4.28 -25.59
N LYS A 119 -0.23 -3.10 -25.52
CA LYS A 119 0.25 -1.98 -24.70
C LYS A 119 0.36 -2.36 -23.22
N TYR A 120 -0.70 -2.93 -22.63
CA TYR A 120 -0.68 -3.42 -21.24
C TYR A 120 0.42 -4.48 -21.02
N ARG A 121 0.55 -5.42 -21.96
CA ARG A 121 1.54 -6.50 -21.90
C ARG A 121 2.97 -5.95 -21.93
N GLN A 122 3.24 -4.93 -22.73
CA GLN A 122 4.55 -4.31 -22.82
C GLN A 122 4.92 -3.60 -21.51
N ILE A 123 4.03 -2.74 -20.98
CA ILE A 123 4.20 -2.07 -19.68
C ILE A 123 4.45 -3.10 -18.56
N ARG A 124 3.71 -4.22 -18.57
CA ARG A 124 3.91 -5.31 -17.61
C ARG A 124 5.31 -5.94 -17.72
N LYS A 125 5.83 -6.15 -18.94
CA LYS A 125 7.17 -6.71 -19.16
C LYS A 125 8.26 -5.75 -18.68
N ASP A 126 8.14 -4.47 -19.02
CA ASP A 126 9.14 -3.46 -18.69
C ASP A 126 9.23 -3.23 -17.19
N ARG A 127 8.08 -3.23 -16.49
CA ARG A 127 8.03 -3.26 -15.02
C ARG A 127 8.84 -4.42 -14.40
N ILE A 128 8.69 -5.64 -14.95
CA ILE A 128 9.40 -6.82 -14.41
C ILE A 128 10.90 -6.67 -14.62
N LYS A 129 11.33 -6.13 -15.78
CA LYS A 129 12.75 -5.87 -16.05
C LYS A 129 13.32 -4.84 -15.08
N LEU A 130 12.61 -3.74 -14.82
CA LEU A 130 13.06 -2.71 -13.90
C LEU A 130 13.24 -3.26 -12.48
N ILE A 131 12.25 -3.99 -11.95
CA ILE A 131 12.33 -4.57 -10.60
C ILE A 131 13.55 -5.49 -10.49
N LYS A 132 13.76 -6.38 -11.48
CA LYS A 132 14.93 -7.26 -11.49
C LYS A 132 16.25 -6.50 -11.53
N LYS A 133 16.33 -5.40 -12.29
CA LYS A 133 17.51 -4.53 -12.37
C LYS A 133 17.79 -3.89 -11.01
N GLN A 134 16.80 -3.27 -10.39
CA GLN A 134 16.93 -2.62 -9.09
C GLN A 134 17.28 -3.62 -7.97
N GLU A 135 16.68 -4.81 -7.97
CA GLU A 135 17.04 -5.89 -7.03
C GLU A 135 18.50 -6.34 -7.20
N ALA A 136 18.98 -6.47 -8.44
CA ALA A 136 20.37 -6.80 -8.72
C ALA A 136 21.35 -5.69 -8.32
N GLU A 137 20.96 -4.42 -8.43
CA GLU A 137 21.77 -3.27 -7.98
C GLU A 137 21.84 -3.19 -6.45
N MET A 138 20.74 -3.47 -5.75
CA MET A 138 20.71 -3.52 -4.29
C MET A 138 21.53 -4.68 -3.74
N ALA A 139 21.56 -5.84 -4.41
CA ALA A 139 22.35 -6.99 -3.98
C ALA A 139 23.88 -6.81 -4.16
N LYS A 140 24.31 -5.78 -4.91
CA LYS A 140 25.73 -5.42 -5.09
C LYS A 140 26.25 -4.44 -4.04
N ARG A 141 25.37 -3.89 -3.21
CA ARG A 141 25.69 -2.99 -2.10
C ARG A 141 25.78 -3.77 -0.80
#